data_AF-A0A8B6HIT2-F1
#
_entry.id   AF-A0A8B6HIT2-F1
#
_cell.length_a   1.000
_cell.length_b   1.000
_cell.length_c   1.000
_cell.angle_alpha   90.00
_cell.angle_beta   90.00
_cell.angle_gamma   90.00
#
_symmetry.space_group_name_H-M   'P 1'
#
loop_
_entity.id
_entity.type
_entity.pdbx_description
1 polymer ?
#
loop_
_entity_poly.entity_id
_entity_poly.type
_entity_poly.pdbx_seq_one_letter_code
_entity_poly.pdbx_strand_id
1 'polypeptide(L)'
;MDYSAVITVQPDSSIEVRTRDAICDNLTREKLTQTWKTDVQILYLVGEDDQSLHPRCAQMFQETYPQSKRHNLTVVRYPNTGHLIEPPYLPVTSSNKKTYEDDVFGKKMQKEVTLMWGGETEAHAKAQEDSWNRIIMFFHSVLLKKNVYSLNSQL
;
A
#
# COMPACT_ATOMS: atom_id res chain seq x y z
N MET A 1 -17.59 -4.82 -10.69
CA MET A 1 -16.70 -3.77 -10.17
C MET A 1 -16.05 -3.15 -11.39
N ASP A 2 -16.29 -1.86 -11.61
CA ASP A 2 -15.74 -1.13 -12.76
C ASP A 2 -14.40 -0.53 -12.33
N TYR A 3 -13.30 -1.17 -12.71
CA TYR A 3 -11.95 -0.70 -12.39
C TYR A 3 -11.45 0.14 -13.58
N SER A 4 -11.60 1.46 -13.51
CA SER A 4 -11.10 2.37 -14.54
C SER A 4 -9.57 2.53 -14.46
N ALA A 5 -8.81 1.61 -15.04
CA ALA A 5 -7.38 1.84 -15.21
C ALA A 5 -7.13 2.98 -16.20
N VAL A 6 -6.22 3.90 -15.88
CA VAL A 6 -5.69 4.84 -16.87
C VAL A 6 -4.65 4.08 -17.68
N ILE A 7 -4.99 3.82 -18.94
CA ILE A 7 -4.14 3.15 -19.91
C ILE A 7 -3.52 4.23 -20.80
N THR A 8 -2.20 4.37 -20.76
CA THR A 8 -1.47 5.30 -21.63
C THR A 8 -0.67 4.50 -22.65
N VAL A 9 -0.82 4.84 -23.92
CA VAL A 9 0.03 4.30 -24.99
C VAL A 9 1.22 5.24 -25.16
N GLN A 10 2.42 4.72 -24.96
CA GLN A 10 3.67 5.46 -25.08
C GLN A 10 4.08 5.60 -26.56
N PRO A 11 4.98 6.56 -26.91
CA PRO A 11 5.46 6.73 -28.29
C PRO A 11 6.13 5.49 -28.89
N ASP A 12 6.70 4.61 -28.05
CA ASP A 12 7.30 3.34 -28.45
C ASP A 12 6.27 2.18 -28.56
N SER A 13 4.97 2.49 -28.51
CA SER A 13 3.85 1.55 -28.49
C SER A 13 3.74 0.67 -27.24
N SER A 14 4.58 0.89 -26.22
CA SER A 14 4.39 0.24 -24.91
C SER A 14 3.17 0.82 -24.20
N ILE A 15 2.56 0.01 -23.33
CA ILE A 15 1.34 0.39 -22.63
C ILE A 15 1.60 0.52 -21.15
N GLU A 16 1.45 1.72 -20.62
CA GLU A 16 1.48 1.96 -19.18
C GLU A 16 0.09 1.82 -18.60
N VAL A 17 0.00 1.11 -17.49
CA VAL A 17 -1.25 0.94 -16.74
C VAL A 17 -1.06 1.54 -15.35
N ARG A 18 -1.88 2.56 -15.05
CA ARG A 18 -2.00 3.16 -13.72
C ARG A 18 -3.39 2.86 -13.17
N THR A 19 -3.47 2.34 -11.95
CA THR A 19 -4.75 2.03 -11.28
C THR A 19 -5.09 3.00 -10.16
N ARG A 20 -4.22 3.99 -9.92
CA ARG A 20 -4.23 4.92 -8.78
C ARG A 20 -5.64 5.43 -8.41
N ASP A 21 -6.38 5.99 -9.36
CA ASP A 21 -7.62 6.74 -9.06
C ASP A 21 -8.86 5.85 -8.91
N ALA A 22 -9.02 4.84 -9.76
CA ALA A 22 -10.23 4.03 -9.83
C ALA A 22 -10.59 3.23 -8.58
N ILE A 23 -9.57 2.84 -7.81
CA ILE A 23 -9.77 2.07 -6.58
C ILE A 23 -10.37 2.97 -5.50
N CYS A 24 -9.87 4.20 -5.37
CA CYS A 24 -10.31 5.10 -4.30
C CYS A 24 -11.69 5.73 -4.57
N ASP A 25 -12.01 6.03 -5.82
CA ASP A 25 -13.34 6.59 -6.17
C ASP A 25 -14.49 5.62 -5.87
N ASN A 26 -14.22 4.32 -5.92
CA ASN A 26 -15.18 3.26 -5.60
C ASN A 26 -15.20 2.86 -4.13
N LEU A 27 -14.30 3.42 -3.31
CA LEU A 27 -14.13 3.04 -1.91
C LEU A 27 -15.14 3.80 -1.04
N THR A 28 -16.12 3.09 -0.49
CA THR A 28 -17.04 3.65 0.50
C THR A 28 -16.67 3.18 1.89
N ARG A 29 -17.15 3.87 2.93
CA ARG A 29 -16.90 3.49 4.32
C ARG A 29 -17.34 2.05 4.60
N GLU A 30 -18.41 1.59 3.98
CA GLU A 30 -18.96 0.25 4.16
C GLU A 30 -18.07 -0.83 3.53
N LYS A 31 -17.32 -0.48 2.48
CA LYS A 31 -16.37 -1.37 1.81
C LYS A 31 -15.02 -1.45 2.52
N LEU A 32 -14.71 -0.50 3.41
CA LEU A 32 -13.50 -0.52 4.23
C LEU A 32 -13.61 -1.55 5.35
N THR A 33 -12.50 -2.24 5.63
CA THR A 33 -12.41 -3.09 6.81
C THR A 33 -12.66 -2.26 8.08
N GLN A 34 -13.66 -2.68 8.87
CA GLN A 34 -14.21 -1.88 9.96
C GLN A 34 -13.37 -1.96 11.25
N THR A 35 -12.06 -1.78 11.14
CA THR A 35 -11.10 -1.90 12.24
C THR A 35 -11.41 -0.92 13.39
N TRP A 36 -11.99 0.25 13.09
CA TRP A 36 -12.43 1.24 14.07
C TRP A 36 -13.53 0.75 15.03
N LYS A 37 -14.20 -0.37 14.71
CA LYS A 37 -15.18 -1.03 15.59
C LYS A 37 -14.54 -1.97 16.61
N THR A 38 -13.22 -2.15 16.57
CA THR A 38 -12.49 -3.07 17.44
C THR A 38 -11.52 -2.31 18.35
N ASP A 39 -10.81 -3.03 19.21
CA ASP A 39 -9.72 -2.51 20.06
C ASP A 39 -8.33 -2.93 19.56
N VAL A 40 -8.22 -3.37 18.30
CA VAL A 40 -6.92 -3.71 17.73
C VAL A 40 -6.12 -2.44 17.47
N GLN A 41 -4.83 -2.49 17.78
CA GLN A 41 -3.90 -1.45 17.34
C GLN A 41 -3.50 -1.73 15.89
N ILE A 42 -3.42 -0.68 15.08
CA ILE A 42 -3.08 -0.71 13.66
C ILE A 42 -1.91 0.24 13.41
N LEU A 43 -0.86 -0.27 12.77
CA LEU A 43 0.16 0.53 12.11
C LEU A 43 -0.14 0.53 10.61
N TYR A 44 -0.33 1.71 10.02
CA TYR A 44 -0.58 1.87 8.61
C TYR A 44 0.54 2.68 7.96
N LEU A 45 1.28 2.04 7.06
CA LEU A 45 2.41 2.62 6.33
C LEU A 45 1.95 3.00 4.92
N VAL A 46 2.26 4.23 4.50
CA VAL A 46 1.73 4.81 3.25
C VAL A 46 2.88 5.39 2.43
N GLY A 47 3.04 4.91 1.20
CA GLY A 47 3.86 5.58 0.18
C GLY A 47 3.06 6.68 -0.51
N GLU A 48 3.55 7.92 -0.53
CA GLU A 48 2.81 9.04 -1.12
C GLU A 48 2.95 9.17 -2.63
N ASP A 49 3.89 8.45 -3.24
CA ASP A 49 4.02 8.30 -4.70
C ASP A 49 3.50 6.94 -5.20
N ASP A 50 2.61 6.31 -4.45
CA ASP A 50 1.95 5.07 -4.88
C ASP A 50 1.14 5.30 -6.18
N GLN A 51 1.57 4.65 -7.27
CA GLN A 51 0.90 4.72 -8.57
C GLN A 51 -0.10 3.58 -8.82
N SER A 52 -0.22 2.66 -7.87
CA SER A 52 -1.20 1.57 -7.87
C SER A 52 -2.45 1.90 -7.06
N LEU A 53 -2.31 2.58 -5.93
CA LEU A 53 -3.39 2.97 -5.03
C LEU A 53 -3.24 4.44 -4.62
N HIS A 54 -4.26 5.28 -4.85
CA HIS A 54 -4.16 6.70 -4.49
C HIS A 54 -3.94 6.87 -2.97
N PRO A 55 -2.98 7.70 -2.51
CA PRO A 55 -2.73 7.97 -1.09
C PRO A 55 -3.93 8.53 -0.31
N ARG A 56 -4.96 8.98 -1.03
CA ARG A 56 -6.27 9.41 -0.49
C ARG A 56 -7.03 8.25 0.12
N CYS A 57 -6.87 7.02 -0.38
CA CYS A 57 -7.45 5.84 0.26
C CYS A 57 -6.99 5.71 1.72
N ALA A 58 -5.71 6.00 2.00
CA ALA A 58 -5.21 5.99 3.37
C ALA A 58 -5.81 7.10 4.24
N GLN A 59 -6.03 8.29 3.65
CA GLN A 59 -6.73 9.38 4.32
C GLN A 59 -8.18 9.00 4.66
N MET A 60 -8.92 8.44 3.69
CA MET A 60 -10.30 7.98 3.89
C MET A 60 -10.38 6.92 4.99
N PHE A 61 -9.44 5.97 5.02
CA PHE A 61 -9.34 4.99 6.09
C PHE A 61 -9.10 5.66 7.45
N GLN A 62 -8.18 6.61 7.54
CA GLN A 62 -7.90 7.36 8.77
C GLN A 62 -9.13 8.14 9.27
N GLU A 63 -9.90 8.73 8.35
CA GLU A 63 -11.13 9.49 8.66
C GLU A 63 -12.26 8.61 9.20
N THR A 64 -12.22 7.28 8.98
CA THR A 64 -13.23 6.37 9.54
C THR A 64 -13.14 6.22 11.07
N TYR A 65 -11.98 6.54 11.67
CA TYR A 65 -11.74 6.38 13.10
C TYR A 65 -12.35 7.55 13.90
N PRO A 66 -13.29 7.28 14.83
CA PRO A 66 -13.79 8.31 15.73
C PRO A 66 -12.68 8.79 16.67
N GLN A 67 -12.83 10.01 17.20
CA GLN A 67 -11.83 10.64 18.08
C GLN A 67 -11.42 9.73 19.26
N SER A 68 -12.38 9.01 19.84
CA SER A 68 -12.14 8.07 20.94
C SER A 68 -11.26 6.87 20.57
N LYS A 69 -11.13 6.52 19.30
CA LYS A 69 -10.37 5.37 18.80
C LYS A 69 -9.11 5.75 18.01
N ARG A 70 -8.83 7.05 17.82
CA ARG A 70 -7.65 7.50 17.06
C ARG A 70 -6.32 6.99 17.64
N HIS A 71 -6.26 6.78 18.95
CA HIS A 71 -5.08 6.21 19.61
C HIS A 71 -4.75 4.76 19.16
N ASN A 72 -5.72 4.04 18.57
CA ASN A 72 -5.52 2.70 18.03
C ASN A 72 -4.95 2.69 16.61
N LEU A 73 -4.87 3.84 15.93
CA LEU A 73 -4.36 3.95 14.57
C LEU A 73 -3.11 4.83 14.54
N THR A 74 -1.98 4.24 14.17
CA THR A 74 -0.76 4.98 13.83
C THR A 74 -0.61 4.99 12.32
N VAL A 75 -0.57 6.18 11.71
CA VAL A 75 -0.34 6.36 10.27
C VAL A 75 1.04 6.97 10.05
N VAL A 76 1.85 6.37 9.19
CA VAL A 76 3.15 6.89 8.77
C VAL A 76 3.14 7.08 7.27
N ARG A 77 3.55 8.26 6.82
CA ARG A 77 3.56 8.67 5.42
C ARG A 77 5.00 8.90 4.97
N TYR A 78 5.35 8.29 3.85
CA TYR A 78 6.67 8.41 3.24
C TYR A 78 6.55 9.16 1.91
N PRO A 79 7.02 10.42 1.85
CA PRO A 79 7.12 11.17 0.60
C PRO A 79 7.97 10.42 -0.43
N ASN A 80 7.63 10.57 -1.72
CA ASN A 80 8.36 9.98 -2.85
C ASN A 80 8.56 8.45 -2.74
N THR A 81 7.70 7.75 -2.00
CA THR A 81 7.74 6.29 -1.83
C THR A 81 6.58 5.68 -2.58
N GLY A 82 6.87 4.67 -3.40
CA GLY A 82 5.90 3.96 -4.21
C GLY A 82 5.15 2.86 -3.45
N HIS A 83 4.46 2.03 -4.22
CA HIS A 83 3.59 0.97 -3.72
C HIS A 83 4.34 -0.14 -2.96
N LEU A 84 5.49 -0.58 -3.49
CA LEU A 84 6.19 -1.79 -3.04
C LEU A 84 7.19 -1.49 -1.93
N ILE A 85 6.72 -1.26 -0.70
CA ILE A 85 7.58 -1.07 0.47
C ILE A 85 8.06 -2.44 1.00
N GLU A 86 9.10 -2.98 0.37
CA GLU A 86 9.72 -4.27 0.73
C GLU A 86 10.64 -4.17 1.97
N PRO A 87 11.14 -5.29 2.52
CA PRO A 87 12.20 -5.28 3.51
C PRO A 87 13.46 -4.49 3.08
N PRO A 88 14.28 -4.02 4.03
CA PRO A 88 15.44 -3.19 3.75
C PRO A 88 16.42 -3.85 2.79
N TYR A 89 17.07 -3.02 1.96
CA TYR A 89 18.09 -3.42 0.98
C TYR A 89 17.60 -4.29 -0.19
N LEU A 90 16.29 -4.56 -0.30
CA LEU A 90 15.74 -5.09 -1.54
C LEU A 90 15.65 -4.00 -2.61
N PRO A 91 15.88 -4.33 -3.89
CA PRO A 91 15.86 -3.34 -4.97
C PRO A 91 14.55 -2.55 -5.03
N VAL A 92 14.65 -1.22 -5.11
CA VAL A 92 13.51 -0.36 -5.37
C VAL A 92 13.01 -0.61 -6.79
N THR A 93 11.74 -1.01 -6.90
CA THR A 93 11.10 -1.32 -8.18
C THR A 93 10.00 -0.29 -8.45
N SER A 94 10.31 0.75 -9.20
CA SER A 94 9.34 1.81 -9.54
C SER A 94 8.38 1.42 -10.67
N SER A 95 8.77 0.45 -11.50
CA SER A 95 7.92 -0.18 -12.50
C SER A 95 8.43 -1.57 -12.88
N ASN A 96 7.57 -2.39 -13.47
CA ASN A 96 8.01 -3.62 -14.15
C ASN A 96 7.20 -3.87 -15.43
N LYS A 97 7.84 -4.51 -16.40
CA LYS A 97 7.20 -4.93 -17.65
C LYS A 97 6.61 -6.33 -17.49
N LYS A 98 5.41 -6.54 -18.03
CA LYS A 98 4.80 -7.86 -18.21
C LYS A 98 4.33 -7.99 -19.65
N THR A 99 4.68 -9.11 -20.26
CA THR A 99 4.15 -9.49 -21.57
C THR A 99 2.88 -10.29 -21.34
N TYR A 100 1.79 -9.81 -21.94
CA TYR A 100 0.53 -10.54 -22.00
C TYR A 100 0.37 -11.10 -23.41
N GLU A 101 0.06 -12.39 -23.50
CA GLU A 101 -0.45 -12.98 -24.72
C GLU A 101 -1.96 -12.76 -24.76
N ASP A 102 -2.44 -12.08 -25.80
CA ASP A 102 -3.85 -11.94 -26.07
C ASP A 102 -4.17 -12.52 -27.44
N ASP A 103 -5.31 -13.18 -27.56
CA ASP A 103 -5.80 -13.69 -28.84
C ASP A 103 -6.76 -12.67 -29.44
N VAL A 104 -6.25 -11.91 -30.40
CA VAL A 104 -7.01 -10.87 -31.10
C VAL A 104 -7.25 -11.34 -32.53
N PHE A 105 -8.47 -11.80 -32.80
CA PHE A 105 -8.90 -12.34 -34.10
C PHE A 105 -8.12 -13.58 -34.59
N GLY A 106 -7.78 -14.51 -33.70
CA GLY A 106 -7.07 -15.75 -34.04
C GLY A 106 -5.56 -15.56 -34.24
N LYS A 107 -5.02 -14.41 -33.83
CA LYS A 107 -3.58 -14.11 -33.84
C LYS A 107 -3.12 -13.86 -32.41
N LYS A 108 -2.12 -14.62 -31.97
CA LYS A 108 -1.40 -14.34 -30.73
C LYS A 108 -0.64 -13.04 -30.86
N MET A 109 -1.11 -12.02 -30.19
CA MET A 109 -0.43 -10.74 -30.07
C MET A 109 0.27 -10.69 -28.71
N GLN A 110 1.55 -10.33 -28.71
CA GLN A 110 2.26 -10.02 -27.48
C GLN A 110 2.11 -8.52 -27.20
N LYS A 111 1.51 -8.20 -26.06
CA LYS A 111 1.37 -6.82 -25.60
C LYS A 111 2.25 -6.64 -24.37
N GLU A 112 3.21 -5.73 -24.48
CA GLU A 112 4.02 -5.31 -23.35
C GLU A 112 3.25 -4.27 -22.54
N VAL A 113 3.06 -4.58 -21.26
CA VAL A 113 2.40 -3.72 -20.30
C VAL A 113 3.40 -3.37 -19.20
N THR A 114 3.62 -2.08 -19.01
CA THR A 114 4.41 -1.53 -17.91
C THR A 114 3.48 -1.20 -16.75
N LEU A 115 3.68 -1.88 -15.63
CA LEU A 115 3.00 -1.58 -14.37
C LEU A 115 3.83 -0.55 -13.61
N MET A 116 3.17 0.54 -13.19
CA MET A 116 3.82 1.61 -12.44
C MET A 116 3.53 1.45 -10.94
N TRP A 117 4.59 1.34 -10.15
CA TRP A 117 4.51 1.25 -8.68
C TRP A 117 4.83 2.60 -8.02
N GLY A 118 5.61 3.44 -8.71
CA GLY A 118 6.09 4.73 -8.21
C GLY A 118 7.30 4.60 -7.27
N GLY A 119 7.71 5.72 -6.71
CA GLY A 119 8.84 5.80 -5.78
C GLY A 119 10.14 6.29 -6.42
N GLU A 120 10.81 7.20 -5.73
CA GLU A 120 12.17 7.64 -6.03
C GLU A 120 13.16 6.74 -5.27
N THR A 121 14.19 6.23 -5.96
CA THR A 121 15.12 5.21 -5.42
C THR A 121 15.63 5.51 -4.01
N GLU A 122 16.13 6.73 -3.76
CA GLU A 122 16.71 7.08 -2.45
C GLU A 122 15.64 7.18 -1.36
N ALA A 123 14.55 7.91 -1.62
CA ALA A 123 13.47 8.10 -0.66
C ALA A 123 12.79 6.77 -0.32
N HIS A 124 12.55 5.93 -1.33
CA HIS A 124 11.92 4.63 -1.18
C HIS A 124 12.81 3.67 -0.39
N ALA A 125 14.12 3.63 -0.64
CA ALA A 125 15.05 2.81 0.14
C ALA A 125 15.06 3.21 1.63
N LYS A 126 15.07 4.51 1.93
CA LYS A 126 14.96 5.01 3.30
C LYS A 126 13.63 4.63 3.96
N ALA A 127 12.54 4.66 3.19
CA ALA A 127 11.23 4.24 3.68
C ALA A 127 11.20 2.73 4.01
N GLN A 128 11.85 1.88 3.22
CA GLN A 128 11.99 0.45 3.52
C GLN A 128 12.73 0.22 4.84
N GLU A 129 13.85 0.91 5.06
CA GLU A 129 14.61 0.85 6.33
C GLU A 129 13.77 1.30 7.54
N ASP A 130 13.15 2.47 7.47
CA ASP A 130 12.36 3.02 8.58
C ASP A 130 11.11 2.16 8.86
N SER A 131 10.37 1.79 7.81
CA SER A 131 9.17 0.98 7.94
C SER A 131 9.44 -0.38 8.57
N TRP A 132 10.53 -1.05 8.20
CA TRP A 132 10.91 -2.32 8.79
C TRP A 132 11.15 -2.21 10.29
N ASN A 133 11.90 -1.19 10.71
CA ASN A 133 12.14 -0.91 12.12
C ASN A 133 10.83 -0.62 12.88
N ARG A 134 9.93 0.17 12.28
CA ARG A 134 8.61 0.47 12.87
C ARG A 134 7.74 -0.78 13.01
N ILE A 135 7.73 -1.67 12.03
CA ILE A 135 6.98 -2.93 12.08
C ILE A 135 7.45 -3.78 13.26
N ILE A 136 8.77 -3.94 13.43
CA ILE A 136 9.35 -4.69 14.54
C ILE A 136 8.99 -4.05 15.88
N MET A 137 9.20 -2.74 16.03
CA MET A 137 8.86 -2.01 17.25
C MET A 137 7.37 -2.09 17.58
N PHE A 138 6.51 -1.97 16.58
CA PHE A 138 5.07 -2.11 16.71
C PHE A 138 4.71 -3.50 17.24
N PHE A 139 5.21 -4.58 16.61
CA PHE A 139 4.95 -5.93 17.09
C PHE A 139 5.47 -6.19 18.50
N HIS A 140 6.67 -5.70 18.85
CA HIS A 140 7.17 -5.77 20.22
C HIS A 140 6.21 -5.06 21.18
N SER A 141 5.73 -3.88 20.82
CA SER A 141 4.83 -3.09 21.67
C SER A 141 3.47 -3.74 21.88
N VAL A 142 2.91 -4.44 20.87
CA VAL A 142 1.54 -4.99 20.97
C VAL A 142 1.50 -6.45 21.43
N LEU A 143 2.56 -7.22 21.15
CA LEU A 143 2.64 -8.64 21.51
C LEU A 143 3.35 -8.85 22.85
N LEU A 144 4.45 -8.13 23.13
CA LEU A 144 5.23 -8.36 24.34
C LEU A 144 4.64 -7.64 25.56
N LYS A 145 3.96 -6.50 25.39
CA LYS A 145 3.23 -5.86 26.51
C LYS A 145 2.13 -6.76 27.07
N LYS A 146 1.49 -7.60 26.24
CA LYS A 146 0.47 -8.55 26.71
C LYS A 146 1.02 -9.66 27.60
N ASN A 147 2.29 -10.04 27.41
CA ASN A 147 2.92 -11.10 28.22
C ASN A 147 3.39 -10.62 29.60
N VAL A 148 3.72 -9.34 29.76
CA VAL A 148 4.14 -8.80 31.08
C VAL A 148 2.96 -8.73 32.06
N TYR A 149 1.74 -8.45 31.57
CA TYR A 149 0.55 -8.45 32.42
C TYR A 149 -0.03 -9.85 32.70
N SER A 150 0.23 -10.85 31.85
CA SER A 150 -0.22 -12.24 32.11
C SER A 150 0.71 -13.03 33.04
N LEU A 151 1.99 -12.67 33.10
CA LEU A 151 2.95 -13.28 34.04
C LEU A 151 2.78 -12.78 35.48
N ASN A 152 2.27 -11.56 35.68
CA ASN A 152 2.08 -10.96 37.00
C ASN A 152 0.72 -11.30 37.65
N SER A 153 -0.14 -12.06 36.98
CA SER A 153 -1.43 -12.53 37.52
C SER A 153 -1.42 -14.00 37.98
N GLN A 154 -0.24 -14.62 38.06
CA GLN A 154 -0.06 -16.01 38.50
C GLN A 154 0.83 -16.15 39.75
N LEU A 155 1.01 -15.07 40.52
CA LEU A 155 1.63 -15.09 41.86
C LEU A 155 0.65 -14.58 42.91
#